data_AF-A0A5N3XND2-F1
#
_entry.id   AF-A0A5N3XND2-F1
#
_cell.length_a   1.000
_cell.length_b   1.000
_cell.length_c   1.000
_cell.angle_alpha   90.00
_cell.angle_beta   90.00
_cell.angle_gamma   90.00
#
_symmetry.space_group_name_H-M   'P 1'
#
loop_
_entity.id
_entity.type
_entity.pdbx_description
1 polymer ?
#
loop_
_entity_poly.entity_id
_entity_poly.type
_entity_poly.pdbx_seq_one_letter_code
_entity_poly.pdbx_strand_id
1 'polypeptide(L)'
;MIYSVLNRTLSTSDDVEDRENEKGRLEEAYERCDRDLDELIVRHYTELTTAIRTYQSITERITNSRNKIKQVKENLLSCKMLLHCKRDELRKLWIEGIEHKHVLNLLDEIENIKQVPQKLEQCMASKHYLSATDMLVRALPALLGVSAKIEECFLLFALNSVPLKARDELPSGHS
;
A
#
# COMPACT_ATOMS: atom_id res chain seq x y z
N MET A 1 6.28 -36.10 51.23
CA MET A 1 4.99 -35.67 51.83
C MET A 1 4.15 -36.86 52.31
N ILE A 2 4.04 -37.94 51.55
CA ILE A 2 3.24 -39.13 51.92
C ILE A 2 3.84 -39.89 53.13
N TYR A 3 5.13 -40.23 53.07
CA TYR A 3 5.86 -40.87 54.19
C TYR A 3 5.81 -40.06 55.51
N SER A 4 5.80 -38.73 55.42
CA SER A 4 5.76 -37.84 56.58
C SER A 4 4.37 -37.74 57.24
N VAL A 5 3.29 -37.88 56.46
CA VAL A 5 1.92 -37.92 57.00
C VAL A 5 1.67 -39.27 57.66
N LEU A 6 2.09 -40.36 57.00
CA LEU A 6 1.99 -41.72 57.54
C LEU A 6 2.73 -41.84 58.88
N ASN A 7 3.99 -41.39 58.97
CA ASN A 7 4.75 -41.43 60.24
C ASN A 7 4.11 -40.60 61.36
N ARG A 8 3.44 -39.50 61.03
CA ARG A 8 2.81 -38.62 62.03
C ARG A 8 1.54 -39.23 62.60
N THR A 9 0.73 -39.91 61.78
CA THR A 9 -0.50 -40.62 62.20
C THR A 9 -0.19 -41.92 62.95
N LEU A 10 0.89 -42.61 62.57
CA LEU A 10 1.32 -43.85 63.22
C LEU A 10 2.04 -43.64 64.56
N SER A 11 2.59 -42.44 64.80
CA SER A 11 3.25 -42.06 66.06
C SER A 11 2.28 -41.69 67.19
N THR A 12 0.98 -41.59 66.91
CA THR A 12 -0.08 -41.27 67.89
C THR A 12 -0.80 -42.50 68.45
N SER A 13 -0.50 -43.71 67.96
CA SER A 13 -1.08 -44.96 68.46
C SER A 13 -0.05 -45.76 69.27
N ASP A 14 -0.36 -46.00 70.55
CA ASP A 14 0.55 -46.68 71.50
C ASP A 14 0.66 -48.20 71.25
N ASP A 15 -0.30 -48.80 70.55
CA ASP A 15 -0.29 -50.24 70.25
C ASP A 15 0.25 -50.56 68.83
N VAL A 16 1.06 -51.63 68.74
CA VAL A 16 1.73 -52.03 67.49
C VAL A 16 0.72 -52.60 66.49
N GLU A 17 -0.28 -53.33 66.98
CA GLU A 17 -1.32 -53.95 66.15
C GLU A 17 -2.25 -52.90 65.55
N ASP A 18 -2.67 -51.90 66.33
CA ASP A 18 -3.44 -50.76 65.84
C ASP A 18 -2.67 -49.94 64.78
N ARG A 19 -1.36 -49.82 64.95
CA ARG A 19 -0.48 -49.13 63.98
C ARG A 19 -0.38 -49.89 62.66
N GLU A 20 -0.25 -51.22 62.71
CA GLU A 20 -0.22 -52.04 61.49
C GLU A 20 -1.58 -52.04 60.78
N ASN A 21 -2.69 -52.09 61.52
CA ASN A 21 -4.04 -52.02 60.97
C ASN A 21 -4.31 -50.67 60.29
N GLU A 22 -3.94 -49.56 60.92
CA GLU A 22 -4.15 -48.23 60.33
C GLU A 22 -3.23 -47.99 59.13
N LYS A 23 -1.99 -48.51 59.17
CA LYS A 23 -1.09 -48.51 58.01
C LYS A 23 -1.70 -49.27 56.83
N GLY A 24 -2.21 -50.48 57.05
CA GLY A 24 -2.85 -51.28 56.01
C GLY A 24 -4.08 -50.60 55.42
N ARG A 25 -4.94 -50.01 56.25
CA ARG A 25 -6.10 -49.22 55.79
C ARG A 25 -5.70 -48.05 54.90
N LEU A 26 -4.65 -47.33 55.29
CA LEU A 26 -4.17 -46.18 54.54
C LEU A 26 -3.55 -46.60 53.21
N GLU A 27 -2.72 -47.65 53.21
CA GLU A 27 -2.13 -48.23 52.00
C GLU A 27 -3.22 -48.66 51.02
N GLU A 28 -4.26 -49.36 51.47
CA GLU A 28 -5.38 -49.72 50.59
C GLU A 28 -6.15 -48.51 50.05
N ALA A 29 -6.35 -47.47 50.86
CA ALA A 29 -7.04 -46.26 50.42
C ALA A 29 -6.22 -45.51 49.36
N TYR A 30 -4.90 -45.45 49.52
CA TYR A 30 -4.00 -44.88 48.51
C TYR A 30 -4.03 -45.69 47.22
N GLU A 31 -3.89 -47.00 47.32
CA GLU A 31 -3.93 -47.92 46.18
C GLU A 31 -5.26 -47.84 45.41
N ARG A 32 -6.39 -47.64 46.12
CA ARG A 32 -7.69 -47.37 45.49
C ARG A 32 -7.68 -46.03 44.74
N CYS A 33 -7.23 -44.97 45.40
CA CYS A 33 -7.22 -43.63 44.81
C CYS A 33 -6.31 -43.54 43.57
N ASP A 34 -5.15 -44.19 43.60
CA ASP A 34 -4.19 -44.20 42.48
C ASP A 34 -4.76 -44.94 41.26
N ARG A 35 -5.41 -46.10 41.50
CA ARG A 35 -6.12 -46.83 40.44
C ARG A 35 -7.27 -46.03 39.84
N ASP A 36 -8.08 -45.38 40.68
CA ASP A 36 -9.21 -44.57 40.21
C ASP A 36 -8.72 -43.37 39.36
N LEU A 37 -7.59 -42.77 39.77
CA LEU A 37 -6.96 -41.69 39.02
C LEU A 37 -6.43 -42.16 37.66
N ASP A 38 -5.73 -43.29 37.63
CA ASP A 38 -5.22 -43.88 36.38
C ASP A 38 -6.34 -44.25 35.41
N GLU A 39 -7.43 -44.86 35.91
CA GLU A 39 -8.60 -45.19 35.10
C GLU A 39 -9.23 -43.92 34.51
N LEU A 40 -9.38 -42.87 35.31
CA LEU A 40 -9.91 -41.58 34.86
C LEU A 40 -9.02 -40.93 33.80
N ILE A 41 -7.70 -40.98 33.97
CA ILE A 41 -6.73 -40.47 33.00
C ILE A 41 -6.84 -41.23 31.69
N VAL A 42 -6.81 -42.56 31.72
CA VAL A 42 -6.92 -43.40 30.52
C VAL A 42 -8.24 -43.14 29.79
N ARG A 43 -9.33 -42.99 30.53
CA ARG A 43 -10.67 -42.72 29.97
C ARG A 43 -10.74 -41.41 29.20
N HIS A 44 -10.13 -40.34 29.72
CA HIS A 44 -10.20 -39.01 29.09
C HIS A 44 -8.97 -38.64 28.24
N TYR A 45 -7.94 -39.47 28.21
CA TYR A 45 -6.70 -39.19 27.47
C TYR A 45 -6.95 -38.89 25.98
N THR A 46 -7.83 -39.67 25.35
CA THR A 46 -8.15 -39.54 23.93
C THR A 46 -8.91 -38.25 23.62
N GLU A 47 -9.90 -37.89 24.44
CA GLU A 47 -10.66 -36.65 24.34
C GLU A 47 -9.75 -35.43 24.54
N LEU A 48 -8.91 -35.45 25.57
CA LEU A 48 -7.95 -34.38 25.86
C LEU A 48 -6.95 -34.20 24.72
N THR A 49 -6.36 -35.29 24.23
CA THR A 49 -5.40 -35.23 23.13
C THR A 49 -6.05 -34.70 21.85
N THR A 50 -7.30 -35.10 21.60
CA THR A 50 -8.06 -34.62 20.44
C THR A 50 -8.38 -33.13 20.57
N ALA A 51 -8.80 -32.66 21.75
CA ALA A 51 -9.06 -31.25 22.02
C ALA A 51 -7.79 -30.38 21.86
N ILE A 52 -6.64 -30.87 22.33
CA ILE A 52 -5.35 -30.17 22.15
C ILE A 52 -5.00 -30.06 20.66
N ARG A 53 -5.14 -31.16 19.90
CA ARG A 53 -4.83 -31.17 18.46
C ARG A 53 -5.75 -30.23 17.67
N THR A 54 -7.05 -30.22 17.97
CA THR A 54 -8.00 -29.31 17.30
C THR A 54 -7.71 -27.86 17.64
N TYR A 55 -7.39 -27.54 18.91
CA TYR A 55 -6.99 -26.21 19.33
C TYR A 55 -5.72 -25.73 18.61
N GLN A 56 -4.70 -26.59 18.49
CA GLN A 56 -3.47 -26.28 17.75
C GLN A 56 -3.76 -25.99 16.28
N SER A 57 -4.57 -26.84 15.62
CA SER A 57 -4.98 -26.64 14.23
C SER A 57 -5.74 -25.32 14.02
N ILE A 58 -6.67 -24.99 14.91
CA ILE A 58 -7.41 -23.73 14.85
C ILE A 58 -6.45 -22.54 15.01
N THR A 59 -5.54 -22.60 15.98
CA THR A 59 -4.55 -21.54 16.24
C THR A 59 -3.63 -21.31 15.04
N GLU A 60 -3.17 -22.39 14.41
CA GLU A 60 -2.36 -22.31 13.19
C GLU A 60 -3.15 -21.69 12.03
N ARG A 61 -4.40 -22.11 11.81
CA ARG A 61 -5.28 -21.53 10.78
C ARG A 61 -5.52 -20.04 11.00
N ILE A 62 -5.76 -19.62 12.25
CA ILE A 62 -5.92 -18.21 12.61
C ILE A 62 -4.64 -17.43 12.30
N THR A 63 -3.48 -17.96 12.68
CA THR A 63 -2.17 -17.32 12.47
C THR A 63 -1.89 -17.16 10.97
N ASN A 64 -2.10 -18.22 10.19
CA ASN A 64 -1.96 -18.20 8.73
C ASN A 64 -2.91 -17.19 8.07
N SER A 65 -4.17 -17.14 8.51
CA SER A 65 -5.15 -16.16 8.04
C SER A 65 -4.68 -14.73 8.33
N ARG A 66 -4.19 -14.46 9.55
CA ARG A 66 -3.70 -13.14 9.95
C ARG A 66 -2.49 -12.70 9.12
N ASN A 67 -1.58 -13.61 8.81
CA ASN A 67 -0.43 -13.35 7.95
C ASN A 67 -0.85 -13.07 6.50
N LYS A 68 -1.80 -13.85 5.95
CA LYS A 68 -2.37 -13.59 4.62
C LYS A 68 -3.03 -12.22 4.54
N ILE A 69 -3.78 -11.81 5.57
CA ILE A 69 -4.40 -10.48 5.62
C ILE A 69 -3.33 -9.38 5.62
N LYS A 70 -2.24 -9.54 6.38
CA LYS A 70 -1.12 -8.57 6.36
C LYS A 70 -0.53 -8.44 4.96
N GLN A 71 -0.22 -9.57 4.32
CA GLN A 71 0.34 -9.59 2.96
C GLN A 71 -0.61 -8.95 1.94
N VAL A 72 -1.92 -9.24 1.99
CA VAL A 72 -2.91 -8.63 1.10
C VAL A 72 -2.98 -7.11 1.30
N LYS A 73 -2.90 -6.64 2.56
CA LYS A 73 -2.85 -5.20 2.86
C LYS A 73 -1.61 -4.53 2.28
N GLU A 74 -0.44 -5.13 2.46
CA GLU A 74 0.82 -4.62 1.90
C GLU A 74 0.78 -4.57 0.38
N ASN A 75 0.34 -5.66 -0.27
CA ASN A 75 0.18 -5.71 -1.72
C ASN A 75 -0.79 -4.63 -2.23
N LEU A 76 -1.91 -4.41 -1.52
CA LEU A 76 -2.88 -3.38 -1.88
C LEU A 76 -2.28 -1.97 -1.77
N LEU A 77 -1.46 -1.71 -0.74
CA LEU A 77 -0.74 -0.44 -0.60
C LEU A 77 0.26 -0.24 -1.74
N SER A 78 1.03 -1.28 -2.10
CA SER A 78 1.94 -1.21 -3.25
C SER A 78 1.20 -0.96 -4.57
N CYS A 79 0.10 -1.66 -4.82
CA CYS A 79 -0.75 -1.43 -5.98
C CYS A 79 -1.31 0.00 -6.01
N LYS A 80 -1.77 0.52 -4.86
CA LYS A 80 -2.24 1.90 -4.73
C LYS A 80 -1.14 2.88 -5.13
N MET A 81 0.08 2.69 -4.65
CA MET A 81 1.22 3.56 -5.01
C MET A 81 1.52 3.51 -6.51
N LEU A 82 1.57 2.32 -7.10
CA LEU A 82 1.80 2.17 -8.54
C LEU A 82 0.73 2.86 -9.38
N LEU A 83 -0.54 2.75 -8.97
CA LEU A 83 -1.66 3.45 -9.63
C LEU A 83 -1.52 4.97 -9.52
N HIS A 84 -1.09 5.49 -8.36
CA HIS A 84 -0.79 6.92 -8.20
C HIS A 84 0.33 7.35 -9.14
N CYS A 85 1.46 6.64 -9.18
CA CYS A 85 2.56 6.93 -10.09
C CYS A 85 2.09 6.94 -11.56
N LYS A 86 1.27 5.95 -11.96
CA LYS A 86 0.74 5.86 -13.33
C LYS A 86 -0.21 7.00 -13.66
N ARG A 87 -1.07 7.39 -12.72
CA ARG A 87 -1.94 8.56 -12.88
C ARG A 87 -1.12 9.85 -13.05
N ASP A 88 -0.08 10.02 -12.27
CA ASP A 88 0.75 11.23 -12.30
C ASP A 88 1.58 11.29 -13.60
N GLU A 89 2.07 10.15 -14.08
CA GLU A 89 2.71 10.00 -15.40
C GLU A 89 1.73 10.35 -16.54
N LEU A 90 0.49 9.86 -16.49
CA LEU A 90 -0.53 10.19 -17.48
C LEU A 90 -0.89 11.68 -17.46
N ARG A 91 -0.99 12.30 -16.28
CA ARG A 91 -1.21 13.73 -16.13
C ARG A 91 -0.07 14.53 -16.76
N LYS A 92 1.17 14.11 -16.54
CA LYS A 92 2.35 14.74 -17.16
C LYS A 92 2.26 14.66 -18.68
N LEU A 93 2.03 13.48 -19.24
CA LEU A 93 1.89 13.30 -20.69
C LEU A 93 0.73 14.11 -21.29
N TRP A 94 -0.37 14.28 -20.56
CA TRP A 94 -1.49 15.12 -20.99
C TRP A 94 -1.11 16.60 -21.07
N ILE A 95 -0.38 17.12 -20.07
CA ILE A 95 0.12 18.50 -20.08
C ILE A 95 1.10 18.70 -21.25
N GLU A 96 2.08 17.80 -21.39
CA GLU A 96 3.04 17.81 -22.51
C GLU A 96 2.31 17.76 -23.87
N GLY A 97 1.24 16.98 -23.98
CA GLY A 97 0.41 16.91 -25.18
C GLY A 97 -0.30 18.24 -25.51
N ILE A 98 -0.77 18.97 -24.50
CA ILE A 98 -1.36 20.31 -24.69
C ILE A 98 -0.29 21.30 -25.14
N GLU A 99 0.88 21.29 -24.50
CA GLU A 99 2.01 22.15 -24.85
C GLU A 99 2.47 21.89 -26.30
N HIS A 100 2.63 20.63 -26.70
CA HIS A 100 2.97 20.26 -28.07
C HIS A 100 1.92 20.73 -29.08
N LYS A 101 0.63 20.62 -28.76
CA LYS A 101 -0.44 21.14 -29.63
C LYS A 101 -0.35 22.66 -29.79
N HIS A 102 -0.02 23.38 -28.71
CA HIS A 102 0.17 24.82 -28.79
C HIS A 102 1.38 25.19 -29.66
N VAL A 103 2.50 24.49 -29.50
CA VAL A 103 3.69 24.66 -30.35
C VAL A 103 3.37 24.39 -31.82
N LEU A 104 2.61 23.34 -32.15
CA LEU A 104 2.19 23.07 -33.52
C LEU A 104 1.36 24.21 -34.12
N ASN A 105 0.40 24.74 -33.36
CA ASN A 105 -0.40 25.88 -33.83
C ASN A 105 0.47 27.12 -34.09
N LEU A 106 1.48 27.37 -33.25
CA LEU A 106 2.43 28.46 -33.47
C LEU A 106 3.28 28.22 -34.72
N LEU A 107 3.76 27.00 -34.95
CA LEU A 107 4.49 26.63 -36.16
C LEU A 107 3.65 26.84 -37.42
N ASP A 108 2.36 26.49 -37.39
CA ASP A 108 1.44 26.74 -38.49
C ASP A 108 1.22 28.25 -38.72
N GLU A 109 1.08 29.06 -37.66
CA GLU A 109 1.00 30.52 -37.79
C GLU A 109 2.29 31.10 -38.41
N ILE A 110 3.47 30.62 -38.00
CA ILE A 110 4.77 31.02 -38.55
C ILE A 110 4.87 30.66 -40.04
N GLU A 111 4.51 29.45 -40.43
CA GLU A 111 4.59 29.03 -41.84
C GLU A 111 3.63 29.84 -42.72
N ASN A 112 2.43 30.17 -42.21
CA ASN A 112 1.51 31.06 -42.90
C ASN A 112 2.09 32.47 -43.11
N ILE A 113 2.72 33.04 -42.08
CA ILE A 113 3.39 34.35 -42.15
C ILE A 113 4.56 34.32 -43.14
N LYS A 114 5.37 33.26 -43.12
CA LYS A 114 6.53 33.08 -44.00
C LYS A 114 6.16 33.10 -45.49
N GLN A 115 4.94 32.69 -45.85
CA GLN A 115 4.46 32.75 -47.25
C GLN A 115 4.02 34.15 -47.69
N VAL A 116 3.77 35.08 -46.76
CA VAL A 116 3.24 36.43 -47.07
C VAL A 116 4.24 37.25 -47.90
N PRO A 117 5.55 37.34 -47.58
CA PRO A 117 6.51 38.11 -48.39
C PRO A 117 6.56 37.64 -49.85
N GLN A 118 6.56 36.33 -50.10
CA GLN A 118 6.62 35.78 -51.45
C GLN A 118 5.37 36.11 -52.28
N LYS A 119 4.18 36.02 -51.67
CA LYS A 119 2.91 36.42 -52.32
C LYS A 119 2.83 37.93 -52.53
N LEU A 120 3.37 38.70 -51.59
CA LEU A 120 3.46 40.15 -51.68
C LEU A 120 4.35 40.57 -52.86
N GLU A 121 5.52 39.96 -53.02
CA GLU A 121 6.41 40.20 -54.16
C GLU A 121 5.72 39.93 -55.50
N GLN A 122 4.94 38.85 -55.62
CA GLN A 122 4.13 38.55 -56.81
C GLN A 122 3.04 39.61 -57.07
N CYS A 123 2.33 40.05 -56.04
CA CYS A 123 1.31 41.11 -56.17
C CYS A 123 1.93 42.46 -56.55
N MET A 124 3.10 42.81 -56.01
CA MET A 124 3.81 44.04 -56.37
C MET A 124 4.36 43.97 -57.80
N ALA A 125 4.92 42.84 -58.22
CA ALA A 125 5.40 42.63 -59.59
C ALA A 125 4.29 42.74 -60.64
N SER A 126 3.07 42.31 -60.28
CA SER A 126 1.87 42.41 -61.11
C SER A 126 1.10 43.73 -60.97
N LYS A 127 1.64 44.71 -60.22
CA LYS A 127 1.05 46.05 -59.95
C LYS A 127 -0.30 46.04 -59.23
N HIS A 128 -0.65 44.95 -58.53
CA HIS A 128 -1.88 44.83 -57.74
C HIS A 128 -1.68 45.38 -56.30
N TYR A 129 -1.35 46.68 -56.20
CA TYR A 129 -0.97 47.30 -54.91
C TYR A 129 -2.08 47.28 -53.86
N LEU A 130 -3.35 47.37 -54.26
CA LEU A 130 -4.47 47.28 -53.32
C LEU A 130 -4.57 45.90 -52.66
N SER A 131 -4.40 44.84 -53.45
CA SER A 131 -4.40 43.46 -52.95
C SER A 131 -3.17 43.16 -52.09
N ALA A 132 -2.01 43.73 -52.44
CA ALA A 132 -0.79 43.66 -51.64
C ALA A 132 -0.98 44.28 -50.24
N THR A 133 -1.58 45.48 -50.17
CA THR A 133 -1.84 46.18 -48.91
C THR A 133 -2.88 45.46 -48.05
N ASP A 134 -3.97 44.95 -48.64
CA ASP A 134 -4.98 44.17 -47.91
C ASP A 134 -4.38 42.88 -47.30
N MET A 135 -3.51 42.20 -48.06
CA MET A 135 -2.80 41.01 -47.58
C MET A 135 -1.87 41.33 -46.40
N LEU A 136 -1.14 42.45 -46.45
CA LEU A 136 -0.28 42.92 -45.36
C LEU A 136 -1.08 43.29 -44.10
N VAL A 137 -2.16 44.05 -44.25
CA VAL A 137 -3.02 44.46 -43.13
C VAL A 137 -3.65 43.25 -42.44
N ARG A 138 -4.01 42.21 -43.20
CA ARG A 138 -4.51 40.95 -42.65
C ARG A 138 -3.44 40.10 -41.95
N ALA A 139 -2.19 40.16 -42.40
CA ALA A 139 -1.08 39.41 -41.82
C ALA A 139 -0.47 40.08 -40.57
N LEU A 140 -0.57 41.41 -40.46
CA LEU A 140 0.02 42.20 -39.37
C LEU A 140 -0.38 41.73 -37.95
N PRO A 141 -1.67 41.44 -37.65
CA PRO A 141 -2.09 40.99 -36.32
C PRO A 141 -1.54 39.60 -35.98
N ALA A 142 -1.44 38.71 -36.97
CA ALA A 142 -0.86 37.38 -36.78
C ALA A 142 0.64 37.49 -36.45
N LEU A 143 1.35 38.40 -37.12
CA LEU A 143 2.79 38.63 -36.91
C LEU A 143 3.11 39.14 -35.51
N LEU A 144 2.32 40.11 -35.02
CA LEU A 144 2.43 40.64 -33.66
C LEU A 144 2.01 39.61 -32.61
N GLY A 145 0.96 38.84 -32.89
CA GLY A 145 0.47 37.79 -31.99
C GLY A 145 1.44 36.63 -31.81
N VAL A 146 2.08 36.17 -32.89
CA VAL A 146 3.09 35.11 -32.85
C VAL A 146 4.29 35.53 -32.01
N SER A 147 4.78 36.77 -32.17
CA SER A 147 5.89 37.30 -31.36
C SER A 147 5.61 37.26 -29.87
N ALA A 148 4.41 37.69 -29.45
CA ALA A 148 4.04 37.70 -28.03
C ALA A 148 3.86 36.28 -27.46
N LYS A 149 3.24 35.36 -28.21
CA LYS A 149 3.02 33.97 -27.78
C LYS A 149 4.33 33.18 -27.68
N ILE A 150 5.32 33.46 -28.54
CA ILE A 150 6.64 32.82 -28.47
C ILE A 150 7.35 33.18 -27.16
N GLU A 151 7.30 34.45 -26.73
CA GLU A 151 7.88 34.87 -25.45
C GLU A 151 7.18 34.21 -24.27
N GLU A 152 5.85 34.10 -24.30
CA GLU A 152 5.05 33.44 -23.26
C GLU A 152 5.38 31.95 -23.15
N CYS A 153 5.54 31.25 -24.29
CA CYS A 153 6.00 29.86 -24.33
C CYS A 153 7.40 29.68 -23.74
N PHE A 154 8.31 30.62 -24.03
CA PHE A 154 9.67 30.60 -23.51
C PHE A 154 9.69 30.72 -21.98
N LEU A 155 8.83 31.59 -21.42
CA LEU A 155 8.69 31.78 -19.98
C LEU A 155 8.04 30.56 -19.30
N LEU A 156 7.00 29.96 -19.90
CA LEU A 156 6.36 28.74 -19.39
C LEU A 156 7.34 27.55 -19.39
N PHE A 157 8.12 27.38 -20.45
CA PHE A 157 9.13 26.31 -20.53
C PHE A 157 10.24 26.50 -19.48
N ALA A 158 10.68 27.74 -19.25
CA ALA A 158 11.65 28.08 -18.20
C ALA A 158 11.11 27.78 -16.78
N LEU A 159 9.83 28.04 -16.53
CA LEU A 159 9.15 27.74 -15.26
C LEU A 159 8.92 26.24 -15.06
N ASN A 160 8.51 25.50 -16.10
CA ASN A 160 8.26 24.05 -16.02
C ASN A 160 9.55 23.20 -16.05
N SER A 161 10.69 23.76 -16.43
CA SER A 161 12.01 23.12 -16.31
C SER A 161 12.53 23.10 -14.86
N VAL A 162 11.88 23.80 -13.92
CA VAL A 162 12.19 23.70 -12.49
C VAL A 162 11.64 22.37 -11.96
N PRO A 163 12.47 21.49 -11.37
CA PRO A 163 12.02 20.16 -10.97
C PRO A 163 10.89 20.23 -9.94
N LEU A 164 9.78 19.54 -10.25
CA LEU A 164 8.56 19.36 -9.43
C LEU A 164 8.79 18.83 -8.00
N LYS A 165 10.02 18.52 -7.59
CA LYS A 165 10.35 17.91 -6.30
C LYS A 165 10.13 18.85 -5.10
N ALA A 166 9.91 20.15 -5.30
CA ALA A 166 9.81 21.13 -4.22
C ALA A 166 8.39 21.43 -3.70
N ARG A 167 7.33 20.72 -4.18
CA ARG A 167 5.94 21.06 -3.82
C ARG A 167 5.18 20.05 -2.95
N ASP A 168 5.70 18.84 -2.75
CA ASP A 168 5.01 17.77 -2.02
C ASP A 168 5.60 17.46 -0.63
N GLU A 169 6.57 18.25 -0.13
CA GLU A 169 6.97 18.18 1.28
C GLU A 169 6.01 19.00 2.16
N LEU A 170 4.76 18.57 2.26
CA LEU A 170 3.93 18.88 3.42
C LEU A 170 3.58 17.56 4.10
N PRO A 171 4.02 17.30 5.33
CA PRO A 171 3.57 16.13 6.05
C PRO A 171 2.07 16.31 6.28
N SER A 172 1.27 15.49 5.60
CA SER A 172 -0.14 15.32 5.91
C SER A 172 -0.22 14.79 7.34
N GLY A 173 -0.38 15.71 8.29
CA GLY A 173 -0.71 15.41 9.66
C GLY A 173 -2.00 14.60 9.67
N HIS A 174 -1.89 13.34 10.06
CA HIS A 174 -3.01 12.55 10.51
C HIS A 174 -2.61 11.88 11.82
N SER A 175 -3.23 12.45 12.87
CA SER A 175 -3.72 11.82 14.10
C SER A 175 -2.75 11.08 15.00
#